data_AF-A0A6G1SKP4-F1
#
_entry.id   AF-A0A6G1SKP4-F1
#
_cell.length_a   1.000
_cell.length_b   1.000
_cell.length_c   1.000
_cell.angle_alpha   90.00
_cell.angle_beta   90.00
_cell.angle_gamma   90.00
#
_symmetry.space_group_name_H-M   'P 1'
#
loop_
_entity.id
_entity.type
_entity.pdbx_description
1 polymer ?
#
loop_
_entity_poly.entity_id
_entity_poly.type
_entity_poly.pdbx_seq_one_letter_code
_entity_poly.pdbx_strand_id
1 'polypeptide(L)'
;VRAVNRSGFRTVVFNNRGIGGVPLKTPRLYNAVNGDDLSEVIKHVKGKHPDVPLAATGISMGGLVLGNYVSRMGKSDQSPLVAAMLISVPWDLFKACESI
;
A
#
# COMPACT_ATOMS: atom_id res chain seq x y z
N VAL A 1 9.25 8.64 -5.53
CA VAL A 1 9.14 9.66 -4.44
C VAL A 1 9.64 11.05 -4.82
N ARG A 2 10.79 11.22 -5.51
CA ARG A 2 11.33 12.56 -5.85
C ARG A 2 10.34 13.45 -6.63
N ALA A 3 9.66 12.91 -7.63
CA ALA A 3 8.66 13.65 -8.41
C ALA A 3 7.52 14.18 -7.53
N VAL A 4 6.93 13.29 -6.72
CA VAL A 4 5.84 13.62 -5.77
C VAL A 4 6.29 14.66 -4.74
N ASN A 5 7.52 14.56 -4.21
CA ASN A 5 8.06 15.56 -3.30
C ASN A 5 8.20 16.95 -3.95
N ARG A 6 8.62 17.03 -5.22
CA ARG A 6 8.71 18.30 -5.96
C ARG A 6 7.34 18.94 -6.19
N SER A 7 6.27 18.14 -6.21
CA SER A 7 4.89 18.62 -6.28
C SER A 7 4.32 19.05 -4.93
N GLY A 8 5.14 19.13 -3.87
CA GLY A 8 4.73 19.66 -2.55
C GLY A 8 4.17 18.61 -1.58
N PHE A 9 4.16 17.33 -1.94
CA PHE A 9 3.67 16.27 -1.07
C PHE A 9 4.75 15.79 -0.10
N ARG A 10 4.34 15.50 1.14
CA ARG A 10 5.15 14.72 2.08
C ARG A 10 4.94 13.24 1.80
N THR A 11 6.03 12.51 1.58
CA THR A 11 5.97 11.11 1.16
C THR A 11 6.50 10.18 2.24
N VAL A 12 5.77 9.08 2.48
CA VAL A 12 6.22 7.95 3.30
C VAL A 12 6.39 6.73 2.38
N VAL A 13 7.47 5.97 2.58
CA VAL A 13 7.68 4.69 1.90
C VAL A 13 7.57 3.58 2.93
N PHE A 14 6.67 2.63 2.67
CA PHE A 14 6.50 1.43 3.47
C PHE A 14 7.37 0.30 2.92
N ASN A 15 8.20 -0.29 3.79
CA ASN A 15 8.95 -1.50 3.48
C ASN A 15 8.21 -2.71 4.03
N ASN A 16 7.96 -3.69 3.14
CA ASN A 16 7.34 -4.95 3.54
C ASN A 16 8.25 -5.79 4.44
N ARG A 17 7.63 -6.75 5.15
CA ARG A 17 8.33 -7.72 6.01
C ARG A 17 9.48 -8.41 5.27
N GLY A 18 10.67 -8.44 5.87
CA GLY A 18 11.84 -9.11 5.29
C GLY A 18 12.54 -8.35 4.16
N ILE A 19 12.08 -7.14 3.82
CA ILE A 19 12.67 -6.30 2.77
C ILE A 19 13.42 -5.12 3.41
N GLY A 20 14.44 -4.60 2.71
CA GLY A 20 15.15 -3.39 3.13
C GLY A 20 16.04 -3.59 4.36
N GLY A 21 16.56 -4.81 4.56
CA GLY A 21 17.44 -5.14 5.68
C GLY A 21 16.71 -5.36 7.00
N VAL A 22 15.37 -5.39 7.01
CA VAL A 22 14.58 -5.63 8.21
C VAL A 22 14.45 -7.14 8.45
N PRO A 23 14.98 -7.68 9.57
CA PRO A 23 14.85 -9.10 9.88
C PRO A 23 13.40 -9.47 10.22
N LEU A 24 13.02 -10.69 9.85
CA LEU A 24 11.72 -11.24 10.21
C LEU A 24 11.71 -11.62 11.69
N LYS A 25 10.74 -11.08 12.43
CA LYS A 25 10.50 -11.45 13.84
C LYS A 25 9.65 -12.72 13.98
N THR A 26 8.95 -13.10 12.92
CA THR A 26 8.12 -14.31 12.84
C THR A 26 8.28 -14.93 11.45
N PRO A 27 7.90 -16.20 11.23
CA PRO A 27 7.94 -16.84 9.90
C PRO A 27 6.98 -16.23 8.86
N ARG A 28 6.24 -15.17 9.19
CA ARG A 28 5.25 -14.55 8.31
C ARG A 28 5.91 -13.56 7.34
N LEU A 29 5.76 -13.83 6.05
CA LEU A 29 6.12 -12.94 4.94
C LEU A 29 4.96 -12.01 4.54
N TYR A 30 5.23 -11.12 3.58
CA TYR A 30 4.21 -10.32 2.88
C TYR A 30 3.79 -11.01 1.56
N ASN A 31 2.59 -10.68 1.07
CA ASN A 31 2.12 -11.15 -0.24
C ASN A 31 1.06 -10.20 -0.80
N ALA A 32 0.67 -10.40 -2.06
CA ALA A 32 -0.25 -9.53 -2.80
C ALA A 32 -1.67 -9.42 -2.20
N VAL A 33 -2.12 -10.44 -1.45
CA VAL A 33 -3.46 -10.52 -0.87
C VAL A 33 -3.51 -10.12 0.60
N ASN A 34 -2.37 -9.87 1.23
CA ASN A 34 -2.29 -9.50 2.64
C ASN A 34 -2.19 -7.98 2.79
N GLY A 35 -3.29 -7.35 3.21
CA GLY A 35 -3.36 -5.91 3.44
C GLY A 35 -3.07 -5.48 4.88
N ASP A 36 -2.75 -6.39 5.81
CA ASP A 36 -2.69 -6.07 7.25
C ASP A 36 -1.54 -5.10 7.56
N ASP A 37 -0.36 -5.34 6.98
CA ASP A 37 0.80 -4.49 7.20
C ASP A 37 0.56 -3.08 6.63
N LEU A 38 -0.08 -2.99 5.46
CA LEU A 38 -0.47 -1.72 4.88
C LEU A 38 -1.51 -1.01 5.74
N SER A 39 -2.50 -1.74 6.28
CA SER A 39 -3.52 -1.21 7.20
C SER A 39 -2.89 -0.59 8.45
N GLU A 40 -1.92 -1.29 9.05
CA GLU A 40 -1.18 -0.80 10.21
C GLU A 40 -0.41 0.49 9.90
N VAL A 41 0.31 0.53 8.77
CA VAL A 41 1.04 1.73 8.35
C VAL A 41 0.12 2.91 8.10
N ILE A 42 -1.00 2.68 7.40
CA ILE A 42 -1.99 3.72 7.11
C ILE A 42 -2.55 4.30 8.42
N LYS A 43 -2.92 3.44 9.38
CA LYS A 43 -3.40 3.86 10.71
C LYS A 43 -2.32 4.66 11.46
N HIS A 44 -1.08 4.20 11.45
CA HIS A 44 0.04 4.87 12.11
C HIS A 44 0.31 6.26 11.52
N VAL A 45 0.35 6.38 10.20
CA VAL A 45 0.58 7.67 9.52
C VAL A 45 -0.59 8.63 9.78
N LYS A 46 -1.84 8.15 9.68
CA LYS A 46 -3.02 8.99 9.97
C LYS A 46 -3.05 9.41 11.44
N GLY A 47 -2.72 8.52 12.38
CA GLY A 47 -2.67 8.84 13.81
C GLY A 47 -1.61 9.89 14.15
N LYS A 48 -0.46 9.89 13.48
CA LYS A 48 0.57 10.93 13.63
C LYS A 48 0.20 12.27 12.97
N HIS A 49 -0.66 12.24 11.96
CA HIS A 49 -1.08 13.42 11.20
C HIS A 49 -2.60 13.44 10.98
N PRO A 50 -3.42 13.60 12.04
CA PRO A 50 -4.87 13.41 11.97
C PRO A 50 -5.57 14.34 10.97
N ASP A 51 -5.13 15.59 10.88
CA ASP A 51 -5.78 16.62 10.06
C ASP A 51 -5.26 16.65 8.61
N VAL A 52 -4.29 15.79 8.27
CA VAL A 52 -3.67 15.77 6.96
C VAL A 52 -4.40 14.77 6.06
N PRO A 53 -4.83 15.17 4.84
CA PRO A 53 -5.33 14.24 3.85
C PRO A 53 -4.26 13.21 3.47
N LEU A 54 -4.63 11.93 3.50
CA LEU A 54 -3.71 10.84 3.20
C LEU A 54 -4.12 10.17 1.89
N ALA A 55 -3.18 10.06 0.96
CA ALA A 55 -3.36 9.31 -0.28
C ALA A 55 -2.30 8.21 -0.37
N ALA A 56 -2.61 7.14 -1.08
CA ALA A 56 -1.69 6.03 -1.28
C ALA A 56 -1.49 5.72 -2.77
N THR A 57 -0.31 5.22 -3.12
CA THR A 57 -0.05 4.65 -4.44
C THR A 57 0.67 3.32 -4.32
N GLY A 58 0.31 2.38 -5.19
CA GLY A 58 0.90 1.05 -5.27
C GLY A 58 1.32 0.75 -6.70
N ILE A 59 2.55 0.26 -6.87
CA ILE A 59 3.15 -0.07 -8.17
C ILE A 59 3.28 -1.59 -8.28
N SER A 60 2.89 -2.16 -9.43
CA SER A 60 2.97 -3.60 -9.69
C SER A 60 2.28 -4.39 -8.56
N MET A 61 2.96 -5.33 -7.92
CA MET A 61 2.42 -6.08 -6.78
C MET A 61 1.97 -5.18 -5.62
N GLY A 62 2.62 -4.03 -5.39
CA GLY A 62 2.18 -3.07 -4.37
C GLY A 62 0.79 -2.50 -4.67
N GLY A 63 0.41 -2.41 -5.94
CA GLY A 63 -0.94 -2.01 -6.34
C GLY A 63 -2.00 -3.09 -6.10
N LEU A 64 -1.63 -4.38 -6.15
CA LEU A 64 -2.53 -5.46 -5.70
C LEU A 64 -2.79 -5.38 -4.19
N VAL A 65 -1.74 -5.14 -3.39
CA VAL A 65 -1.87 -4.98 -1.94
C VAL A 65 -2.78 -3.79 -1.61
N LEU A 66 -2.55 -2.64 -2.26
CA LEU A 66 -3.37 -1.44 -2.08
C LEU A 66 -4.81 -1.65 -2.56
N GLY A 67 -5.00 -2.27 -3.73
CA GLY A 67 -6.33 -2.59 -4.27
C GLY A 67 -7.12 -3.51 -3.34
N ASN A 68 -6.48 -4.56 -2.80
CA ASN A 68 -7.08 -5.46 -1.82
C ASN A 68 -7.40 -4.74 -0.50
N TYR A 69 -6.55 -3.83 -0.04
CA TYR A 69 -6.84 -3.01 1.14
C TYR A 69 -8.09 -2.15 0.91
N VAL A 70 -8.15 -1.40 -0.19
CA VAL A 70 -9.28 -0.52 -0.49
C VAL A 70 -10.57 -1.33 -0.69
N SER A 71 -10.51 -2.48 -1.37
CA SER A 71 -11.70 -3.33 -1.58
C SER A 71 -12.28 -3.87 -0.27
N ARG A 72 -11.41 -4.25 0.69
CA ARG A 72 -11.82 -4.73 2.01
C ARG A 72 -12.46 -3.65 2.88
N MET A 73 -12.04 -2.40 2.72
CA MET A 73 -12.65 -1.28 3.46
C MET A 73 -14.05 -0.94 2.91
N GLY A 74 -14.38 -1.35 1.67
CA GLY A 74 -15.71 -1.20 1.09
C GLY A 74 -16.18 0.26 0.97
N LYS A 75 -17.51 0.47 0.92
CA LYS A 75 -18.17 1.80 1.02
C LYS A 75 -18.25 2.31 2.46
N SER A 76 -17.64 1.61 3.42
CA SER A 76 -17.60 2.11 4.78
C SER A 76 -16.64 3.28 4.84
N ASP A 77 -17.04 4.37 5.49
CA ASP A 77 -16.28 5.60 5.67
C ASP A 77 -15.06 5.41 6.61
N GLN A 78 -14.52 4.20 6.67
CA GLN A 78 -13.50 3.75 7.62
C GLN A 78 -12.08 3.81 7.07
N SER A 79 -11.90 3.94 5.74
CA SER A 79 -10.55 4.13 5.22
C SER A 79 -10.12 5.58 5.46
N PRO A 80 -8.98 5.82 6.13
CA PRO A 80 -8.44 7.17 6.28
C PRO A 80 -7.79 7.71 4.99
N LEU A 81 -7.82 6.94 3.89
CA LEU A 81 -7.32 7.36 2.58
C LEU A 81 -8.39 8.17 1.84
N VAL A 82 -8.03 9.37 1.37
CA VAL A 82 -8.88 10.19 0.50
C VAL A 82 -8.76 9.81 -0.98
N ALA A 83 -7.67 9.14 -1.35
CA ALA A 83 -7.40 8.70 -2.71
C ALA A 83 -6.42 7.52 -2.75
N ALA A 84 -6.55 6.67 -3.77
CA ALA A 84 -5.63 5.59 -4.07
C ALA A 84 -5.31 5.55 -5.57
N MET A 85 -4.02 5.41 -5.92
CA MET A 85 -3.58 5.27 -7.30
C MET A 85 -2.83 3.96 -7.52
N LEU A 86 -3.34 3.14 -8.43
CA LEU A 86 -2.77 1.84 -8.81
C LEU A 86 -1.99 2.01 -10.12
N ILE A 87 -0.71 1.61 -10.14
CA ILE A 87 0.18 1.82 -11.29
C ILE A 87 0.74 0.48 -11.79
N SER A 88 0.53 0.18 -13.07
CA SER A 88 1.04 -1.04 -13.73
C SER A 88 0.72 -2.32 -12.96
N VAL A 89 -0.52 -2.45 -12.49
CA VAL A 89 -0.96 -3.57 -11.65
C VAL A 89 -1.40 -4.75 -12.50
N PRO A 90 -0.91 -5.97 -12.25
CA PRO A 90 -1.40 -7.19 -12.90
C PRO A 90 -2.75 -7.58 -12.29
N TRP A 91 -3.81 -6.86 -12.67
CA TRP A 91 -5.15 -7.01 -12.10
C TRP A 91 -5.76 -8.41 -12.33
N ASP A 92 -5.41 -9.05 -13.45
CA ASP A 92 -5.67 -10.46 -13.71
C ASP A 92 -4.38 -11.26 -13.46
N LEU A 93 -4.31 -11.89 -12.29
CA LEU A 93 -3.15 -12.65 -11.86
C LEU A 93 -2.89 -13.89 -12.73
N PHE A 94 -3.95 -14.53 -13.25
CA PHE A 94 -3.80 -15.73 -14.05
C PHE A 94 -3.16 -15.38 -15.40
N LYS A 95 -3.71 -14.36 -16.09
CA LYS A 95 -3.13 -13.88 -17.36
C LYS A 95 -1.73 -13.29 -17.19
N ALA A 96 -1.48 -12.60 -16.07
CA ALA A 96 -0.16 -12.05 -15.80
C ALA A 96 0.90 -13.16 -15.64
N CYS A 97 0.54 -14.26 -14.97
CA CYS A 97 1.43 -15.41 -14.80
C CYS A 97 1.66 -16.19 -16.10
N GLU A 98 0.72 -16.19 -17.04
CA GLU A 98 0.92 -16.79 -18.37
C GLU A 98 1.98 -16.08 -19.21
N SER A 99 2.34 -14.84 -18.85
CA SER A 99 3.29 -14.00 -19.57
C SER A 99 4.71 -14.01 -18.97
N ILE A 100 4.98 -14.89 -18.01
CA ILE A 100 6.27 -15.07 -17.31
C ILE A 100 6.89 -16.40 -17.74
#